data_AF-A0A7T3DH61-F1
#
_entry.id   AF-A0A7T3DH61-F1
#
_cell.length_a   1.000
_cell.length_b   1.000
_cell.length_c   1.000
_cell.angle_alpha   90.00
_cell.angle_beta   90.00
_cell.angle_gamma   90.00
#
_symmetry.space_group_name_H-M   'P 1'
#
loop_
_entity.id
_entity.type
_entity.pdbx_description
1 polymer ?
#
loop_
_entity_poly.entity_id
_entity_poly.type
_entity_poly.pdbx_seq_one_letter_code
_entity_poly.pdbx_strand_id
1 'polypeptide(L)'
;MNKMSNMDTDDAARELVQEYALDAPPEKVWRALSIPELRAQWLPGTEHAEPLLQVPQQELRLRLREAEPPFLESTVDLQISPGADGGTLLRIVHVLTDARVQPAREAANDGGFLMYAT
;
A
#
# COMPACT_ATOMS: atom_id res chain seq x y z
N MET A 1 -20.52 18.81 28.57
CA MET A 1 -20.49 18.46 27.12
C MET A 1 -19.19 17.72 26.82
N ASN A 2 -19.23 16.42 26.59
CA ASN A 2 -18.08 15.68 26.05
C ASN A 2 -17.94 16.03 24.57
N LYS A 3 -16.79 16.59 24.17
CA LYS A 3 -16.38 16.64 22.77
C LYS A 3 -15.59 15.37 22.50
N MET A 4 -16.29 14.34 22.04
CA MET A 4 -15.70 13.15 21.45
C MET A 4 -15.15 13.58 20.09
N SER A 5 -13.84 13.79 19.97
CA SER A 5 -13.18 14.04 18.69
C SER A 5 -13.13 12.73 17.90
N ASN A 6 -14.15 12.48 17.09
CA ASN A 6 -14.15 11.44 16.07
C ASN A 6 -14.02 12.13 14.71
N MET A 7 -12.80 12.21 14.17
CA MET A 7 -12.54 12.51 12.75
C MET A 7 -11.05 12.32 12.46
N ASP A 8 -10.59 11.07 12.48
CA ASP A 8 -9.28 10.68 11.93
C ASP A 8 -9.35 9.27 11.30
N THR A 9 -10.53 8.86 10.84
CA THR A 9 -10.75 7.48 10.34
C THR A 9 -10.88 7.44 8.81
N ASP A 10 -10.97 8.60 8.16
CA ASP A 10 -11.19 8.72 6.71
C ASP A 10 -9.87 8.64 5.91
N ASP A 11 -8.82 9.30 6.41
CA ASP A 11 -7.49 9.31 5.79
C ASP A 11 -6.78 7.96 5.97
N ALA A 12 -6.85 7.40 7.19
CA ALA A 12 -6.35 6.07 7.52
C ALA A 12 -7.07 4.94 6.75
N ALA A 13 -8.29 5.15 6.22
CA ALA A 13 -8.97 4.14 5.42
C ALA A 13 -8.36 3.97 4.02
N ARG A 14 -7.55 4.94 3.55
CA ARG A 14 -6.92 4.95 2.23
C ARG A 14 -5.41 4.68 2.29
N GLU A 15 -4.83 4.76 3.49
CA GLU A 15 -3.42 4.50 3.76
C GLU A 15 -3.26 3.19 4.56
N LEU A 16 -2.54 2.24 3.97
CA LEU A 16 -2.13 1.00 4.64
C LEU A 16 -0.64 1.06 4.94
N VAL A 17 -0.29 1.14 6.23
CA VAL A 17 1.09 1.11 6.72
C VAL A 17 1.43 -0.30 7.22
N GLN A 18 2.51 -0.88 6.72
CA GLN A 18 3.03 -2.18 7.14
C GLN A 18 4.51 -2.06 7.46
N GLU A 19 4.94 -2.62 8.60
CA GLU A 19 6.33 -2.56 9.06
C GLU A 19 6.85 -3.98 9.31
N TYR A 20 8.03 -4.27 8.77
CA TYR A 20 8.67 -5.58 8.82
C TYR A 20 10.14 -5.47 9.23
N ALA A 21 10.54 -6.26 10.23
CA ALA A 21 11.95 -6.48 10.54
C ALA A 21 12.46 -7.66 9.72
N LEU A 22 13.50 -7.43 8.91
CA LEU A 22 14.13 -8.41 8.04
C LEU A 22 15.54 -8.71 8.54
N ASP A 23 15.88 -10.00 8.65
CA ASP A 23 17.23 -10.49 8.95
C ASP A 23 18.12 -10.45 7.69
N ALA A 24 18.22 -9.27 7.10
CA ALA A 24 19.01 -9.03 5.90
C ALA A 24 19.54 -7.60 5.92
N PRO A 25 20.75 -7.36 5.40
CA PRO A 25 21.29 -6.00 5.32
C PRO A 25 20.49 -5.16 4.31
N PRO A 26 20.43 -3.83 4.49
CA PRO A 26 19.59 -2.93 3.68
C PRO A 26 19.95 -2.94 2.20
N GLU A 27 21.21 -3.22 1.85
CA GLU A 27 21.64 -3.43 0.46
C GLU A 27 20.91 -4.59 -0.23
N LYS A 28 20.69 -5.70 0.49
CA LYS A 28 20.06 -6.91 -0.06
C LYS A 28 18.57 -6.70 -0.22
N VAL A 29 17.95 -6.06 0.76
CA VAL A 29 16.53 -5.65 0.71
C VAL A 29 16.31 -4.68 -0.45
N TRP A 30 17.18 -3.67 -0.61
CA TRP A 30 17.13 -2.75 -1.74
C TRP A 30 17.18 -3.48 -3.09
N ARG A 31 18.12 -4.42 -3.27
CA ARG A 31 18.22 -5.20 -4.50
C ARG A 31 16.94 -5.99 -4.80
N ALA A 32 16.33 -6.58 -3.78
CA ALA A 32 15.08 -7.33 -3.93
C ALA A 32 13.90 -6.43 -4.34
N LEU A 33 13.85 -5.18 -3.86
CA LEU A 33 12.76 -4.24 -4.16
C LEU A 33 12.95 -3.47 -5.47
N SER A 34 14.18 -3.06 -5.79
CA SER A 34 14.46 -2.29 -7.01
C SER A 34 14.41 -3.13 -8.29
N ILE A 35 14.70 -4.44 -8.21
CA ILE A 35 14.66 -5.32 -9.38
C ILE A 35 13.22 -5.85 -9.54
N PRO A 36 12.51 -5.57 -10.66
CA PRO A 36 11.11 -5.94 -10.84
C PRO A 36 10.84 -7.44 -10.68
N GLU A 37 11.70 -8.28 -11.24
CA GLU A 37 11.58 -9.75 -11.20
C GLU A 37 11.73 -10.32 -9.79
N LEU A 38 12.55 -9.68 -8.94
CA LEU A 38 12.68 -10.06 -7.54
C LEU A 38 11.52 -9.48 -6.72
N ARG A 39 11.15 -8.23 -6.98
CA ARG A 39 10.08 -7.54 -6.26
C ARG A 39 8.75 -8.27 -6.39
N ALA A 40 8.42 -8.78 -7.58
CA ALA A 40 7.17 -9.53 -7.80
C ALA A 40 7.03 -10.77 -6.90
N GLN A 41 8.15 -11.36 -6.45
CA GLN A 41 8.14 -12.49 -5.51
C GLN A 41 7.81 -12.08 -4.07
N TRP A 42 8.06 -10.81 -3.71
CA TRP A 42 7.82 -10.27 -2.37
C TRP A 42 6.52 -9.46 -2.29
N LEU A 43 6.20 -8.73 -3.35
CA LEU A 43 5.06 -7.81 -3.47
C LEU A 43 4.31 -8.08 -4.78
N PRO A 44 3.43 -9.11 -4.81
CA PRO A 44 2.65 -9.42 -6.01
C PRO A 44 1.79 -8.23 -6.43
N GLY A 45 1.62 -8.03 -7.74
CA GLY A 45 0.89 -6.88 -8.30
C GLY A 45 1.73 -5.61 -8.48
N THR A 46 3.00 -5.59 -8.04
CA THR A 46 3.95 -4.49 -8.31
C THR A 46 4.81 -4.72 -9.56
N GLU A 47 4.51 -5.74 -10.36
CA GLU A 47 5.25 -6.12 -11.57
C GLU A 47 5.15 -5.06 -12.68
N HIS A 48 3.98 -4.44 -12.81
CA HIS A 48 3.70 -3.34 -13.75
C HIS A 48 3.91 -1.97 -13.12
N ALA A 49 4.40 -1.91 -11.87
CA ALA A 49 4.55 -0.65 -11.17
C ALA A 49 5.69 0.18 -11.75
N GLU A 50 5.41 1.46 -11.96
CA GLU A 50 6.38 2.42 -12.47
C GLU A 50 7.10 3.11 -11.31
N PRO A 51 8.45 3.14 -11.27
CA PRO A 51 9.18 3.81 -10.21
C PRO A 51 9.08 5.34 -10.37
N LEU A 52 8.54 6.01 -9.35
CA LEU A 52 8.44 7.46 -9.24
C LEU A 52 9.68 8.08 -8.60
N LEU A 53 10.26 7.40 -7.61
CA LEU A 53 11.43 7.84 -6.86
C LEU A 53 12.29 6.64 -6.46
N GLN A 54 13.60 6.78 -6.57
CA GLN A 54 14.56 5.76 -6.14
C GLN A 54 15.73 6.42 -5.41
N VAL A 55 15.75 6.30 -4.09
CA VAL A 55 16.86 6.70 -3.22
C VAL A 55 17.57 5.43 -2.76
N PRO A 56 18.81 5.17 -3.21
CA PRO A 56 19.53 3.94 -2.92
C PRO A 56 19.54 3.60 -1.43
N GLN A 57 19.12 2.36 -1.11
CA GLN A 57 19.09 1.79 0.24
C GLN A 57 18.25 2.57 1.26
N GLN A 58 17.39 3.50 0.82
CA GLN A 58 16.61 4.36 1.71
C GLN A 58 15.14 4.40 1.32
N GLU A 59 14.81 4.66 0.05
CA GLU A 59 13.42 4.89 -0.34
C GLU A 59 13.15 4.48 -1.79
N LEU A 60 12.05 3.79 -2.03
CA LEU A 60 11.56 3.44 -3.35
C LEU A 60 10.08 3.79 -3.40
N ARG A 61 9.69 4.71 -4.29
CA ARG A 61 8.29 5.04 -4.52
C ARG A 61 7.84 4.47 -5.85
N LEU A 62 6.75 3.72 -5.84
CA LEU A 62 6.17 3.05 -6.98
C LEU A 62 4.75 3.54 -7.21
N ARG A 63 4.38 3.76 -8.48
CA ARG A 63 3.00 3.96 -8.89
C ARG A 63 2.44 2.63 -9.39
N LEU A 64 1.35 2.19 -8.79
CA LEU A 64 0.58 1.05 -9.25
C LEU A 64 -0.66 1.54 -9.98
N ARG A 65 -0.99 0.88 -11.08
CA ARG A 65 -2.18 1.12 -11.88
C ARG A 65 -2.88 -0.20 -12.15
N GLU A 66 -4.14 -0.29 -11.80
CA GLU A 66 -4.93 -1.49 -12.11
C GLU A 66 -5.15 -1.63 -13.62
N ALA A 67 -5.08 -2.87 -14.10
CA ALA A 67 -5.25 -3.18 -15.52
C ALA A 67 -6.72 -3.17 -15.98
N GLU A 68 -7.66 -3.25 -15.03
CA GLU A 68 -9.10 -3.31 -15.29
C GLU A 68 -9.78 -1.99 -14.95
N PRO A 69 -10.82 -1.58 -15.70
CA PRO A 69 -11.66 -0.44 -15.31
C PRO A 69 -12.24 -0.70 -13.91
N PRO A 70 -12.20 0.27 -12.98
CA PRO A 70 -12.06 1.71 -13.22
C PRO A 70 -10.62 2.26 -13.36
N PHE A 71 -9.60 1.41 -13.48
CA PHE A 71 -8.17 1.76 -13.58
C PHE A 71 -7.69 2.56 -12.37
N LEU A 72 -7.90 2.04 -11.16
CA LEU A 72 -7.48 2.74 -9.95
C LEU A 72 -5.96 2.90 -9.93
N GLU A 73 -5.54 3.98 -9.31
CA GLU A 73 -4.13 4.32 -9.15
C GLU A 73 -3.80 4.35 -7.66
N SER A 74 -2.68 3.73 -7.30
CA SER A 74 -2.14 3.70 -5.95
C SER A 74 -0.66 4.07 -5.97
N THR A 75 -0.18 4.57 -4.84
CA THR A 75 1.24 4.82 -4.62
C THR A 75 1.71 3.94 -3.50
N VAL A 76 2.83 3.23 -3.72
CA VAL A 76 3.50 2.44 -2.69
C VAL A 76 4.84 3.09 -2.40
N ASP A 77 5.02 3.52 -1.17
CA ASP A 77 6.27 4.07 -0.65
C ASP A 77 6.95 3.00 0.21
N LEU A 78 8.15 2.60 -0.19
CA LEU A 78 8.95 1.60 0.51
C LEU A 78 10.16 2.28 1.13
N GLN A 79 10.18 2.35 2.45
CA GLN A 79 11.24 2.95 3.23
C GLN A 79 12.11 1.84 3.85
N ILE A 80 13.41 1.96 3.64
CA ILE A 80 14.42 1.02 4.09
C ILE A 80 15.28 1.75 5.12
N SER A 81 15.37 1.19 6.32
CA SER A 81 16.22 1.72 7.39
C SER A 81 17.03 0.60 8.01
N PRO A 82 18.24 0.88 8.54
CA PRO A 82 18.99 -0.11 9.29
C PRO A 82 18.20 -0.55 10.53
N GLY A 83 18.08 -1.86 10.72
CA GLY A 83 17.41 -2.48 11.85
C GLY A 83 18.38 -2.94 12.94
N ALA A 84 17.86 -3.69 13.92
CA ALA A 84 18.70 -4.35 14.92
C ALA A 84 19.60 -5.42 14.28
N ASP A 85 20.75 -5.68 14.90
CA ASP A 85 21.67 -6.78 14.54
C ASP A 85 22.17 -6.78 13.07
N GLY A 86 22.18 -5.60 12.43
CA GLY A 86 22.58 -5.47 11.02
C GLY A 86 21.49 -5.88 10.02
N GLY A 87 20.28 -6.14 10.52
CA GLY A 87 19.08 -6.34 9.72
C GLY A 87 18.52 -5.03 9.14
N THR A 88 17.31 -5.12 8.63
CA THR A 88 16.62 -4.00 7.98
C THR A 88 15.22 -3.85 8.54
N LEU A 89 14.82 -2.62 8.83
CA LEU A 89 13.43 -2.27 9.01
C LEU A 89 12.88 -1.81 7.65
N LEU A 90 11.93 -2.55 7.12
CA LEU A 90 11.19 -2.21 5.91
C LEU A 90 9.82 -1.68 6.31
N ARG A 91 9.54 -0.43 5.97
CA ARG A 91 8.22 0.19 6.12
C ARG A 91 7.60 0.38 4.74
N ILE A 92 6.38 -0.08 4.57
CA ILE A 92 5.63 -0.03 3.32
C ILE A 92 4.37 0.79 3.59
N VAL A 93 4.22 1.90 2.89
CA VAL A 93 3.06 2.77 2.96
C VAL A 93 2.34 2.69 1.61
N HIS A 94 1.17 2.08 1.59
CA HIS A 94 0.33 1.98 0.40
C HIS A 94 -0.81 2.98 0.51
N VAL A 95 -0.87 3.92 -0.43
CA VAL A 95 -1.91 4.95 -0.46
C VAL A 95 -2.74 4.80 -1.74
N LEU A 96 -4.05 4.63 -1.58
CA LEU A 96 -5.02 4.70 -2.69
C LEU A 96 -5.20 6.16 -3.11
N THR A 97 -4.59 6.54 -4.24
CA THR A 97 -4.60 7.93 -4.74
C THR A 97 -5.84 8.24 -5.59
N ASP A 98 -6.62 7.23 -6.01
CA ASP A 98 -7.80 7.45 -6.85
C ASP A 98 -8.93 8.15 -6.08
N ALA A 99 -9.27 9.38 -6.49
CA ALA A 99 -10.27 10.25 -5.87
C ALA A 99 -11.69 9.67 -5.83
N ARG A 100 -12.01 8.64 -6.63
CA ARG A 100 -13.34 8.00 -6.68
C ARG A 100 -13.54 6.95 -5.60
N VAL A 101 -12.46 6.52 -4.92
CA VAL A 101 -12.54 5.74 -3.67
C VAL A 101 -13.00 6.68 -2.55
N GLN A 102 -14.21 7.20 -2.66
CA GLN A 102 -14.85 7.80 -1.50
C GLN A 102 -15.05 6.66 -0.50
N PRO A 103 -14.68 6.83 0.78
CA PRO A 103 -15.12 5.89 1.79
C PRO A 103 -16.62 5.79 1.64
N ALA A 104 -17.13 4.56 1.66
CA ALA A 104 -18.55 4.33 1.57
C ALA A 104 -19.23 5.14 2.68
N ARG A 105 -19.74 6.33 2.34
CA ARG A 105 -20.77 7.02 3.10
C ARG A 105 -21.79 5.93 3.37
N GLU A 106 -21.90 5.52 4.64
CA GLU A 106 -22.77 4.44 5.09
C GLU A 106 -24.10 4.55 4.36
N ALA A 107 -24.24 3.72 3.31
CA ALA A 107 -25.50 3.57 2.64
C ALA A 107 -26.26 2.62 3.56
N ALA A 108 -27.04 3.21 4.46
CA ALA A 108 -28.09 2.54 5.19
C ALA A 108 -29.10 1.98 4.18
N ASN A 109 -28.78 0.83 3.59
CA ASN A 109 -29.70 0.04 2.79
C ASN A 109 -29.78 -1.34 3.43
N ASP A 110 -30.45 -1.39 4.57
CA ASP A 110 -31.28 -2.53 4.91
C ASP A 110 -32.26 -2.72 3.75
N GLY A 111 -32.09 -3.80 2.97
CA GLY A 111 -32.77 -3.90 1.68
C GLY A 111 -32.55 -5.19 0.90
N GLY A 112 -32.89 -6.32 1.52
CA GLY A 112 -33.49 -7.48 0.84
C GLY A 112 -32.73 -8.12 -0.32
N PHE A 113 -31.93 -9.15 -0.01
CA PHE A 113 -31.51 -10.14 -1.01
C PHE A 113 -32.72 -11.00 -1.41
N LEU A 114 -33.24 -10.81 -2.61
CA LEU A 114 -34.30 -11.65 -3.20
C LEU A 114 -33.82 -12.25 -4.52
N MET A 115 -33.94 -13.58 -4.57
CA MET A 115 -34.05 -14.52 -5.68
C MET A 115 -32.89 -14.76 -6.67
N TYR A 116 -32.26 -15.93 -6.52
CA TYR A 116 -31.76 -16.71 -7.66
C TYR A 116 -32.95 -17.21 -8.48
N ALA A 117 -32.95 -16.93 -9.79
CA ALA A 117 -33.87 -17.55 -10.74
C ALA A 117 -33.08 -18.42 -11.73
N THR A 118 -33.35 -19.73 -11.57
CA THR A 118 -33.30 -20.91 -12.44
C THR A 118 -32.13 -21.22 -13.37
#